data_AF-A0A0A0KK74-F1
#
_entry.id   AF-A0A0A0KK74-F1
#
_cell.length_a   1.000
_cell.length_b   1.000
_cell.length_c   1.000
_cell.angle_alpha   90.00
_cell.angle_beta   90.00
_cell.angle_gamma   90.00
#
_symmetry.space_group_name_H-M   'P 1'
#
loop_
_entity.id
_entity.type
_entity.pdbx_description
1 polymer ?
#
loop_
_entity_poly.entity_id
_entity_poly.type
_entity_poly.pdbx_seq_one_letter_code
_entity_poly.pdbx_strand_id
1 'polypeptide(L)'
;MANSEDQGWEDMIVDDDDDDNDNEEIGFVDNERRRRSGLTSARGGGGGGRSTVARCQADGCNADLTGAKPYHRRHKVCEFHSRAAVVILAGLEQRFCQQCSRFHALSEFDDTKRSCRMRLAGHNERRRKILPDFHGQSSTN
;
A
#
# COMPACT_ATOMS: atom_id res chain seq x y z
N MET A 1 1.96 -18.81 60.27
CA MET A 1 2.75 -18.14 59.22
C MET A 1 1.82 -17.83 58.07
N ALA A 2 1.57 -16.55 57.78
CA ALA A 2 0.85 -16.11 56.59
C ALA A 2 1.88 -15.41 55.68
N ASN A 3 2.09 -15.99 54.50
CA ASN A 3 2.99 -15.62 53.41
C ASN A 3 2.57 -16.54 52.25
N SER A 4 2.32 -16.15 51.00
CA SER A 4 2.51 -14.91 50.24
C SER A 4 1.53 -15.06 49.04
N GLU A 5 0.59 -14.14 48.86
CA GLU A 5 0.64 -13.10 47.81
C GLU A 5 0.77 -13.64 46.38
N ASP A 6 -0.37 -13.55 45.69
CA ASP A 6 -0.57 -13.25 44.27
C ASP A 6 0.52 -13.66 43.26
N GLN A 7 0.23 -14.70 42.50
CA GLN A 7 0.57 -14.84 41.09
C GLN A 7 -0.68 -15.47 40.44
N GLY A 8 -1.57 -14.74 39.77
CA GLY A 8 -1.29 -13.65 38.85
C GLY A 8 -1.46 -14.11 37.41
N TRP A 9 -2.61 -14.72 37.08
CA TRP A 9 -3.24 -14.70 35.75
C TRP A 9 -2.34 -15.01 34.54
N GLU A 10 -1.69 -16.17 34.53
CA GLU A 10 -1.29 -16.82 33.27
C GLU A 10 -2.54 -17.37 32.58
N ASP A 11 -3.28 -16.51 31.90
CA ASP A 11 -4.17 -16.91 30.81
C ASP A 11 -4.54 -15.68 29.95
N MET A 12 -3.60 -15.22 29.14
CA MET A 12 -3.92 -14.33 28.01
C MET A 12 -4.16 -15.20 26.78
N ILE A 13 -5.40 -15.70 26.65
CA ILE A 13 -5.94 -16.14 25.36
C ILE A 13 -6.43 -14.90 24.63
N VAL A 14 -5.77 -14.55 23.53
CA VAL A 14 -6.37 -13.98 22.30
C VAL A 14 -5.41 -14.26 21.14
N ASP A 15 -5.45 -15.47 20.59
CA ASP A 15 -5.07 -15.68 19.20
C ASP A 15 -6.22 -15.15 18.33
N ASP A 16 -6.21 -13.84 18.08
CA ASP A 16 -7.01 -13.17 17.05
C ASP A 16 -6.08 -12.85 15.87
N ASP A 17 -5.54 -13.91 15.26
CA ASP A 17 -4.94 -13.87 13.94
C ASP A 17 -6.08 -13.92 12.93
N ASP A 18 -6.55 -12.74 12.46
CA ASP A 18 -6.98 -12.47 11.07
C ASP A 18 -7.53 -11.03 10.94
N ASP A 19 -6.62 -10.04 11.00
CA ASP A 19 -6.87 -8.66 10.55
C ASP A 19 -6.88 -8.64 9.00
N ASP A 20 -7.96 -9.15 8.41
CA ASP A 20 -8.30 -8.90 7.01
C ASP A 20 -8.96 -7.51 6.90
N ASN A 21 -8.10 -6.54 6.63
CA ASN A 21 -8.44 -5.22 6.15
C ASN A 21 -9.29 -5.30 4.84
N ASP A 22 -10.60 -5.11 4.96
CA ASP A 22 -11.46 -4.59 3.90
C ASP A 22 -12.24 -3.35 4.38
N ASN A 23 -11.61 -2.19 4.15
CA ASN A 23 -12.24 -0.89 4.06
C ASN A 23 -13.26 -0.90 2.90
N GLU A 24 -14.43 -1.50 3.14
CA GLU A 24 -15.63 -1.41 2.31
C GLU A 24 -16.50 -0.24 2.81
N GLU A 25 -16.86 0.64 1.86
CA GLU A 25 -18.06 1.48 1.88
C GLU A 25 -18.18 2.64 2.91
N ILE A 26 -17.67 3.82 2.52
CA ILE A 26 -18.45 5.07 2.70
C ILE A 26 -18.48 5.85 1.38
N GLY A 27 -19.59 5.72 0.66
CA GLY A 27 -19.92 6.53 -0.51
C GLY A 27 -20.53 7.88 -0.16
N PHE A 28 -20.51 8.78 -1.16
CA PHE A 28 -21.23 10.06 -1.32
C PHE A 28 -20.60 11.27 -0.57
N VAL A 29 -20.24 12.38 -1.23
CA VAL A 29 -21.10 13.26 -2.07
C VAL A 29 -20.34 13.88 -3.25
N ASP A 30 -21.06 14.01 -4.37
CA ASP A 30 -20.69 14.62 -5.65
C ASP A 30 -20.00 15.99 -5.55
N ASN A 31 -18.81 16.10 -6.15
CA ASN A 31 -18.09 17.37 -6.32
C ASN A 31 -18.26 17.91 -7.76
N GLU A 32 -19.51 18.17 -8.13
CA GLU A 32 -19.88 18.82 -9.40
C GLU A 32 -19.78 20.37 -9.34
N ARG A 33 -18.79 20.97 -8.65
CA ARG A 33 -18.74 22.45 -8.49
C ARG A 33 -17.37 23.14 -8.57
N ARG A 34 -16.41 22.64 -9.36
CA ARG A 34 -15.18 23.42 -9.68
C ARG A 34 -15.07 23.89 -11.14
N ARG A 35 -16.20 24.09 -11.81
CA ARG A 35 -16.28 24.94 -13.00
C ARG A 35 -16.53 26.40 -12.62
N ARG A 36 -15.50 27.13 -12.19
CA ARG A 36 -15.31 28.58 -12.51
C ARG A 36 -14.06 29.17 -11.83
N SER A 37 -13.25 29.80 -12.68
CA SER A 37 -12.34 30.92 -12.41
C SER A 37 -11.00 30.62 -11.72
N GLY A 38 -10.02 30.32 -12.56
CA GLY A 38 -8.59 30.48 -12.28
C GLY A 38 -7.85 30.71 -13.60
N LEU A 39 -7.93 31.93 -14.12
CA LEU A 39 -7.10 32.40 -15.24
C LEU A 39 -5.67 32.69 -14.74
N THR A 40 -4.71 32.64 -15.66
CA THR A 40 -3.24 32.76 -15.53
C THR A 40 -2.55 31.39 -15.42
N SER A 41 -1.64 30.93 -16.28
CA SER A 41 -0.91 31.54 -17.39
C SER A 41 -0.60 30.48 -18.46
N ALA A 42 -0.75 30.86 -19.72
CA ALA A 42 -0.36 30.06 -20.89
C ALA A 42 1.15 30.00 -21.06
N ARG A 43 1.72 28.79 -21.19
CA ARG A 43 2.88 28.34 -22.04
C ARG A 43 2.79 26.81 -22.03
N GLY A 44 2.80 26.00 -23.09
CA GLY A 44 3.13 26.14 -24.51
C GLY A 44 3.53 24.73 -24.99
N GLY A 45 3.23 24.38 -26.24
CA GLY A 45 3.71 23.18 -26.93
C GLY A 45 2.81 21.95 -26.75
N GLY A 46 2.15 21.41 -27.77
CA GLY A 46 2.62 21.21 -29.13
C GLY A 46 3.08 19.77 -29.28
N GLY A 47 2.30 18.95 -29.99
CA GLY A 47 2.71 17.60 -30.37
C GLY A 47 1.53 16.64 -30.43
N GLY A 48 1.04 16.39 -31.65
CA GLY A 48 0.17 15.24 -31.92
C GLY A 48 0.87 13.96 -31.48
N GLY A 49 0.47 13.41 -30.34
CA GLY A 49 0.84 12.07 -29.92
C GLY A 49 -0.27 11.15 -30.36
N ARG A 50 0.02 10.22 -31.28
CA ARG A 50 -0.79 9.01 -31.51
C ARG A 50 -1.40 8.59 -30.18
N SER A 51 -2.70 8.27 -30.16
CA SER A 51 -3.36 7.58 -29.06
C SER A 51 -2.66 6.23 -28.85
N THR A 52 -1.47 6.25 -28.27
CA THR A 52 -0.75 5.05 -27.88
C THR A 52 -1.53 4.55 -26.69
N VAL A 53 -2.40 3.59 -26.97
CA VAL A 53 -3.11 2.79 -25.99
C VAL A 53 -2.16 2.54 -24.83
N ALA A 54 -2.49 3.08 -23.65
CA ALA A 54 -1.68 2.89 -22.46
C ALA A 54 -1.72 1.40 -22.15
N ARG A 55 -0.60 0.70 -22.33
CA ARG A 55 -0.49 -0.75 -22.14
C ARG A 55 0.27 -1.07 -20.87
N CYS A 56 0.00 -2.26 -20.34
CA CYS A 56 0.79 -2.80 -19.23
C CYS A 56 2.26 -2.95 -19.65
N GLN A 57 3.18 -2.64 -18.74
CA GLN A 57 4.62 -2.74 -18.97
C GLN A 57 5.20 -4.16 -18.79
N ALA A 58 4.39 -5.14 -18.38
CA ALA A 58 4.83 -6.53 -18.23
C ALA A 58 5.15 -7.18 -19.58
N ASP A 59 6.21 -7.98 -19.63
CA ASP A 59 6.63 -8.67 -20.84
C ASP A 59 5.54 -9.63 -21.31
N GLY A 60 5.20 -9.56 -22.60
CA GLY A 60 4.11 -10.34 -23.19
C GLY A 60 2.70 -9.85 -22.82
N CYS A 61 2.54 -8.83 -21.96
CA CYS A 61 1.24 -8.29 -21.61
C CYS A 61 0.84 -7.15 -22.55
N ASN A 62 -0.29 -7.31 -23.26
CA ASN A 62 -0.88 -6.27 -24.09
C ASN A 62 -2.19 -5.72 -23.52
N ALA A 63 -2.44 -5.89 -22.21
CA ALA A 63 -3.65 -5.40 -21.57
C ALA A 63 -3.82 -3.89 -21.79
N ASP A 64 -4.99 -3.51 -22.30
CA ASP A 64 -5.36 -2.13 -22.51
C ASP A 64 -5.73 -1.47 -21.16
N LEU A 65 -5.10 -0.33 -20.87
CA LEU A 65 -5.35 0.46 -19.66
C LEU A 65 -6.23 1.69 -19.94
N THR A 66 -6.68 1.95 -21.16
CA THR A 66 -7.51 3.13 -21.50
C THR A 66 -8.76 3.24 -20.62
N GLY A 67 -9.46 2.12 -20.40
CA GLY A 67 -10.62 2.00 -19.49
C GLY A 67 -10.27 1.62 -18.04
N ALA A 68 -9.00 1.44 -17.69
CA ALA A 68 -8.60 1.02 -16.36
C ALA A 68 -8.70 2.15 -15.32
N LYS A 69 -8.80 1.78 -14.03
CA LYS A 69 -8.79 2.74 -12.91
C LYS A 69 -7.56 3.66 -13.01
N PRO A 70 -7.65 4.94 -12.59
CA PRO A 70 -6.57 5.92 -12.73
C PRO A 70 -5.20 5.47 -12.18
N TYR A 71 -5.20 4.70 -11.09
CA TYR A 71 -3.99 4.11 -10.50
C TYR A 71 -3.24 3.22 -11.50
N HIS A 72 -3.95 2.24 -12.08
CA HIS A 72 -3.41 1.31 -13.07
C HIS A 72 -2.85 2.03 -14.30
N ARG A 73 -3.55 3.08 -14.77
CA ARG A 73 -3.07 3.93 -15.89
C ARG A 73 -1.80 4.69 -15.55
N ARG A 74 -1.74 5.35 -14.38
CA ARG A 74 -0.56 6.12 -13.93
C ARG A 74 0.67 5.23 -13.83
N HIS A 75 0.53 4.01 -13.30
CA HIS A 75 1.63 3.09 -13.05
C HIS A 75 1.87 2.09 -14.18
N LYS A 76 1.12 2.19 -15.29
CA LYS A 76 1.22 1.33 -16.48
C LYS A 76 1.20 -0.16 -16.13
N VAL A 77 0.30 -0.54 -15.23
CA VAL A 77 0.16 -1.91 -14.71
C VAL A 77 -1.31 -2.30 -14.73
N CYS A 78 -1.64 -3.50 -15.21
CA CYS A 78 -3.02 -3.99 -15.16
C CYS A 78 -3.36 -4.53 -13.76
N GLU A 79 -4.65 -4.74 -13.49
CA GLU A 79 -5.12 -5.24 -12.20
C GLU A 79 -4.47 -6.59 -11.84
N PHE A 80 -4.33 -7.49 -12.80
CA PHE A 80 -3.67 -8.77 -12.63
C PHE A 80 -2.20 -8.61 -12.20
N HIS A 81 -1.38 -7.87 -12.97
CA HIS A 81 0.05 -7.71 -12.66
C HIS A 81 0.32 -6.83 -11.43
N SER A 82 -0.66 -6.03 -10.98
CA SER A 82 -0.54 -5.30 -9.72
C SER A 82 -0.61 -6.22 -8.49
N ARG A 83 -1.20 -7.42 -8.65
CA ARG A 83 -1.41 -8.41 -7.58
C ARG A 83 -0.60 -9.69 -7.80
N ALA A 84 -0.11 -9.94 -9.01
CA ALA A 84 0.68 -11.10 -9.36
C ALA A 84 1.92 -11.24 -8.45
N ALA A 85 2.20 -12.47 -8.02
CA ALA A 85 3.39 -12.77 -7.23
C ALA A 85 4.68 -12.62 -8.06
N VAL A 86 4.61 -13.00 -9.35
CA VAL A 86 5.73 -12.96 -10.29
C VAL A 86 5.28 -12.35 -11.61
N VAL A 87 6.08 -11.44 -12.15
CA VAL A 87 5.91 -10.77 -13.43
C VAL A 87 7.25 -10.71 -14.13
N ILE A 88 7.30 -11.04 -15.41
CA ILE A 88 8.52 -10.85 -16.21
C ILE A 88 8.53 -9.40 -16.73
N LEU A 89 9.60 -8.67 -16.46
CA LEU A 89 9.86 -7.34 -17.01
C LEU A 89 11.30 -7.28 -17.51
N ALA A 90 11.49 -6.97 -18.80
CA ALA A 90 12.80 -6.96 -19.43
C ALA A 90 13.60 -8.27 -19.20
N GLY A 91 12.90 -9.42 -19.21
CA GLY A 91 13.50 -10.74 -18.98
C GLY A 91 13.88 -11.08 -17.54
N LEU A 92 13.54 -10.22 -16.57
CA LEU A 92 13.79 -10.47 -15.15
C LEU A 92 12.48 -10.76 -14.40
N GLU A 93 12.56 -11.68 -13.44
CA GLU A 93 11.46 -11.94 -12.52
C GLU A 93 11.34 -10.81 -11.48
N GLN A 94 10.21 -10.10 -11.54
CA GLN A 94 9.91 -8.95 -10.71
C GLN A 94 8.54 -9.07 -10.07
N ARG A 95 8.30 -8.26 -9.04
CA ARG A 95 7.00 -8.12 -8.39
C ARG A 95 6.69 -6.64 -8.16
N PHE A 96 5.41 -6.31 -8.26
CA PHE A 96 4.93 -4.96 -8.01
C PHE A 96 4.86 -4.68 -6.51
N CYS A 97 5.61 -3.68 -6.03
CA CYS A 97 5.53 -3.21 -4.65
C CYS A 97 4.41 -2.19 -4.51
N GLN A 98 3.36 -2.49 -3.73
CA GLN A 98 2.24 -1.55 -3.51
C GLN A 98 2.71 -0.21 -2.92
N GLN A 99 3.63 -0.25 -1.96
CA GLN A 99 4.08 0.95 -1.25
C GLN A 99 4.97 1.85 -2.09
N CYS A 100 5.70 1.27 -3.05
CA CYS A 100 6.57 2.02 -3.97
C CYS A 100 5.87 2.34 -5.29
N SER A 101 4.78 1.63 -5.61
CA SER A 101 4.10 1.67 -6.90
C SER A 101 5.05 1.45 -8.09
N ARG A 102 6.00 0.52 -7.93
CA ARG A 102 7.06 0.16 -8.88
C ARG A 102 7.36 -1.33 -8.83
N PHE A 103 7.92 -1.87 -9.92
CA PHE A 103 8.43 -3.22 -9.98
C PHE A 103 9.84 -3.30 -9.37
N HIS A 104 10.06 -4.33 -8.55
CA HIS A 104 11.33 -4.67 -7.92
C HIS A 104 11.65 -6.14 -8.22
N ALA A 105 12.92 -6.52 -8.16
CA ALA A 105 13.30 -7.93 -8.30
C ALA A 105 12.68 -8.77 -7.18
N LEU A 106 12.35 -10.04 -7.43
CA LEU A 106 11.80 -10.94 -6.41
C LEU A 106 12.70 -11.04 -5.17
N SER A 107 14.02 -10.95 -5.35
CA SER A 107 15.00 -10.95 -4.26
C SER A 107 14.88 -9.80 -3.26
N GLU A 108 14.13 -8.73 -3.60
CA GLU A 108 13.85 -7.60 -2.72
C GLU A 108 12.61 -7.80 -1.83
N PHE A 109 11.93 -8.96 -1.93
CA PHE A 109 10.73 -9.30 -1.17
C PHE A 109 10.98 -10.47 -0.21
N ASP A 110 10.11 -10.59 0.81
CA ASP A 110 10.09 -11.72 1.75
C ASP A 110 8.93 -12.70 1.47
N ASP A 111 8.38 -12.67 0.24
CA ASP A 111 7.20 -13.38 -0.31
C ASP A 111 5.87 -13.25 0.47
N THR A 112 5.94 -13.39 1.79
CA THR A 112 4.90 -13.15 2.80
C THR A 112 4.26 -11.76 2.74
N LYS A 113 4.97 -10.74 2.25
CA LYS A 113 4.48 -9.35 2.19
C LYS A 113 4.58 -8.77 0.77
N ARG A 114 3.56 -7.98 0.38
CA ARG A 114 3.41 -7.32 -0.95
C ARG A 114 4.23 -6.03 -1.11
N SER A 115 5.15 -5.77 -0.18
CA SER A 115 6.01 -4.57 -0.15
C SER A 115 7.46 -4.99 0.00
N CYS A 116 8.37 -4.29 -0.68
CA CYS A 116 9.80 -4.60 -0.62
C CYS A 116 10.36 -4.43 0.80
N ARG A 117 11.42 -5.21 1.11
CA ARG A 117 12.10 -5.27 2.43
C ARG A 117 12.44 -3.88 2.97
N MET A 118 12.98 -3.02 2.11
CA MET A 118 13.39 -1.66 2.48
C MET A 118 12.23 -0.84 3.06
N ARG A 119 11.04 -0.93 2.46
CA ARG A 119 9.87 -0.20 2.96
C ARG A 119 9.32 -0.85 4.23
N LEU A 120 9.27 -2.19 4.27
CA LEU A 120 8.74 -2.95 5.39
C LEU A 120 9.53 -2.71 6.67
N ALA A 121 10.87 -2.63 6.60
CA ALA A 121 11.73 -2.32 7.74
C ALA A 121 11.32 -1.00 8.43
N GLY A 122 11.06 0.06 7.64
CA GLY A 122 10.61 1.34 8.17
C GLY A 122 9.20 1.30 8.79
N HIS A 123 8.29 0.47 8.27
CA HIS A 123 6.97 0.27 8.89
C HIS A 123 7.06 -0.49 10.21
N ASN A 124 7.88 -1.55 10.26
CA ASN A 124 8.07 -2.37 11.46
C ASN A 124 8.70 -1.56 12.60
N GLU A 125 9.67 -0.70 12.28
CA GLU A 125 10.29 0.17 13.29
C GLU A 125 9.29 1.17 13.90
N ARG A 126 8.41 1.78 13.09
CA ARG A 126 7.38 2.68 13.61
C ARG A 126 6.36 1.96 14.49
N ARG A 127 5.92 0.76 14.10
CA ARG A 127 5.00 -0.03 14.93
C ARG A 127 5.61 -0.42 16.27
N ARG A 128 6.89 -0.81 16.32
CA ARG A 128 7.58 -1.14 17.58
C ARG A 128 7.71 0.04 18.55
N LYS A 129 7.60 1.29 18.07
CA LYS A 129 7.65 2.51 18.89
C LYS A 129 6.28 2.93 19.43
N ILE A 130 5.19 2.31 18.97
CA ILE A 130 3.85 2.48 19.52
C ILE A 130 3.61 1.34 20.53
N LEU A 131 4.39 1.33 21.60
CA LEU A 131 3.91 0.76 22.85
C LEU A 131 3.27 1.94 23.58
N PRO A 132 2.03 1.82 24.11
CA PRO A 132 1.44 2.89 24.89
C PRO A 132 2.37 3.16 26.07
N ASP A 133 2.95 4.35 26.04
CA ASP A 133 3.67 4.96 27.13
C ASP A 133 2.66 5.15 28.27
N PHE A 134 2.40 4.10 29.06
CA PHE A 134 1.73 4.21 30.35
C PHE A 134 2.73 4.76 31.37
N HIS A 135 3.30 5.94 31.09
CA HIS A 135 3.93 6.75 32.13
C HIS A 135 2.85 7.49 32.92
N GLY A 136 2.47 6.86 34.03
CA GLY A 136 2.50 7.51 35.34
C GLY A 136 1.38 8.50 35.69
N GLN A 137 0.62 8.13 36.72
CA GLN A 137 0.16 8.93 37.88
C GLN A 137 -0.72 7.99 38.71
N SER A 138 -0.62 7.82 40.03
CA SER A 138 0.08 8.57 41.07
C SER A 138 -0.11 7.86 42.42
N SER A 139 0.88 8.02 43.31
CA SER A 139 0.73 8.13 44.76
C SER A 139 0.50 6.86 45.60
N THR A 140 1.58 6.48 46.29
CA THR A 140 1.61 6.12 47.71
C THR A 140 0.40 6.59 48.52
N ASN A 141 -0.23 5.66 49.24
CA ASN A 141 -0.54 5.84 50.66
C ASN A 141 -0.59 4.47 51.36
#